data_AF-A0A961L5F4-F1
#
_entry.id   AF-A0A961L5F4-F1
#
_cell.length_a   1.000
_cell.length_b   1.000
_cell.length_c   1.000
_cell.angle_alpha   90.00
_cell.angle_beta   90.00
_cell.angle_gamma   90.00
#
_symmetry.space_group_name_H-M   'P 1'
#
loop_
_entity.id
_entity.type
_entity.pdbx_description
1 polymer ?
#
loop_
_entity_poly.entity_id
_entity_poly.type
_entity_poly.pdbx_seq_one_letter_code
_entity_poly.pdbx_strand_id
1 'polypeptide(L)'
;MLLFWALVIPFGTAVLALLAWRSLEMQRGISLIGALALLVLTVRIAIRVATEGPFAEQAGGWPAPYGITLVADGLSAVMVLLTGLVAVAVLIFSFSDVTEGEKHYGFYPLTHALLAGICGA
;
A
#
# COMPACT_ATOMS: atom_id res chain seq x y z
N MET A 1 11.77 10.29 2.61
CA MET A 1 10.90 9.86 1.49
C MET A 1 10.08 8.62 1.86
N LEU A 2 9.80 8.39 3.15
CA LEU A 2 9.05 7.20 3.59
C LEU A 2 7.57 7.27 3.17
N LEU A 3 6.96 8.45 3.22
CA LEU A 3 5.55 8.64 2.91
C LEU A 3 5.28 8.42 1.43
N PHE A 4 6.20 8.86 0.59
CA PHE A 4 6.11 8.63 -0.85
C PHE A 4 6.05 7.14 -1.20
N TRP A 5 6.85 6.29 -0.53
CA TRP A 5 6.82 4.85 -0.74
C TRP A 5 5.49 4.20 -0.35
N ALA A 6 4.71 4.81 0.56
CA ALA A 6 3.41 4.30 0.98
C ALA A 6 2.37 4.40 -0.15
N LEU A 7 2.56 5.31 -1.11
CA LEU A 7 1.79 5.38 -2.35
C LEU A 7 2.37 4.48 -3.44
N VAL A 8 3.70 4.51 -3.62
CA VAL A 8 4.37 3.83 -4.73
C VAL A 8 4.28 2.32 -4.64
N ILE A 9 4.42 1.74 -3.44
CA ILE A 9 4.35 0.28 -3.25
C ILE A 9 3.00 -0.29 -3.73
N PRO A 10 1.84 0.17 -3.22
CA PRO A 10 0.56 -0.37 -3.66
C PRO A 10 0.26 -0.02 -5.13
N PHE A 11 0.54 1.19 -5.61
CA PHE A 11 0.37 1.50 -7.04
C PHE A 11 1.25 0.65 -7.95
N GLY A 12 2.53 0.50 -7.63
CA GLY A 12 3.46 -0.34 -8.37
C GLY A 12 3.02 -1.80 -8.36
N THR A 13 2.56 -2.30 -7.21
CA THR A 13 2.03 -3.66 -7.09
C THR A 13 0.76 -3.84 -7.93
N ALA A 14 -0.13 -2.85 -7.96
CA ALA A 14 -1.32 -2.88 -8.82
C ALA A 14 -0.95 -2.99 -10.30
N VAL A 15 0.02 -2.19 -10.76
CA VAL A 15 0.51 -2.24 -12.15
C VAL A 15 1.17 -3.59 -12.45
N LEU A 16 2.02 -4.11 -11.56
CA LEU A 16 2.65 -5.41 -11.75
C LEU A 16 1.62 -6.56 -11.79
N ALA A 17 0.60 -6.49 -10.93
CA ALA A 17 -0.51 -7.44 -10.95
C ALA A 17 -1.34 -7.33 -12.24
N LEU A 18 -1.54 -6.11 -12.78
CA LEU A 18 -2.18 -5.89 -14.08
C LEU A 18 -1.36 -6.50 -15.22
N LEU A 19 -0.04 -6.31 -15.24
CA LEU A 19 0.83 -6.92 -16.24
C LEU A 19 0.81 -8.46 -16.16
N ALA A 20 0.61 -9.01 -14.96
CA ALA A 20 0.45 -10.42 -14.72
C ALA A 20 -0.97 -10.96 -14.97
N TRP A 21 -1.85 -10.25 -15.70
CA TRP A 21 -3.27 -10.62 -15.92
C TRP A 21 -3.50 -12.06 -16.40
N ARG A 22 -2.51 -12.67 -17.07
CA ARG A 22 -2.63 -14.02 -17.63
C ARG A 22 -2.33 -15.13 -16.61
N SER A 23 -1.72 -14.83 -15.46
CA SER A 23 -1.28 -15.83 -14.47
C SER A 23 -1.74 -15.46 -13.06
N LEU A 24 -2.65 -16.26 -12.51
CA LEU A 24 -3.18 -16.08 -11.16
C LEU A 24 -2.11 -16.31 -10.09
N GLU A 25 -1.28 -17.35 -10.26
CA GLU A 25 -0.20 -17.64 -9.31
C GLU A 25 0.79 -16.47 -9.22
N MET A 26 1.09 -15.85 -10.37
CA MET A 26 1.97 -14.69 -10.41
C MET A 26 1.31 -13.45 -9.76
N GLN A 27 0.02 -13.20 -10.00
CA GLN A 27 -0.71 -12.14 -9.30
C GLN A 27 -0.73 -12.35 -7.79
N ARG A 28 -1.00 -13.58 -7.32
CA ARG A 28 -0.99 -13.93 -5.89
C ARG A 28 0.36 -13.66 -5.26
N GLY A 29 1.44 -14.11 -5.91
CA GLY A 29 2.81 -13.87 -5.45
C GLY A 29 3.15 -12.38 -5.39
N ILE A 30 2.89 -11.64 -6.48
CA ILE A 30 3.13 -10.19 -6.56
C ILE A 30 2.34 -9.45 -5.47
N SER A 31 1.07 -9.77 -5.30
CA SER A 31 0.21 -9.11 -4.33
C SER A 31 0.60 -9.39 -2.89
N LEU A 32 0.95 -10.63 -2.55
CA LEU A 32 1.43 -10.95 -1.20
C LEU A 32 2.72 -10.20 -0.89
N ILE A 33 3.67 -10.21 -1.82
CA ILE A 33 4.96 -9.52 -1.66
C ILE A 33 4.72 -8.01 -1.51
N GLY A 34 3.86 -7.41 -2.33
CA GLY A 34 3.54 -5.99 -2.25
C GLY A 34 2.84 -5.60 -0.95
N ALA A 35 1.93 -6.44 -0.44
CA ALA A 35 1.27 -6.19 0.83
C ALA A 35 2.20 -6.36 2.04
N LEU A 36 3.09 -7.36 2.02
CA LEU A 36 4.13 -7.50 3.05
C LEU A 36 5.11 -6.32 3.02
N ALA A 37 5.52 -5.88 1.82
CA ALA A 37 6.36 -4.70 1.66
C ALA A 37 5.68 -3.43 2.21
N LEU A 38 4.37 -3.28 1.94
CA LEU A 38 3.57 -2.20 2.51
C LEU A 38 3.54 -2.29 4.04
N LEU A 39 3.22 -3.45 4.62
CA LEU A 39 3.19 -3.64 6.07
C LEU A 39 4.52 -3.28 6.75
N VAL A 40 5.64 -3.72 6.18
CA VAL A 40 6.98 -3.37 6.70
C VAL A 40 7.20 -1.85 6.66
N LEU A 41 6.79 -1.19 5.58
CA LEU A 41 6.89 0.26 5.47
C LEU A 41 6.00 0.97 6.50
N THR A 42 4.76 0.52 6.68
CA THR A 42 3.81 1.15 7.62
C THR A 42 4.25 0.96 9.07
N VAL A 43 4.83 -0.19 9.43
CA VAL A 43 5.49 -0.42 10.73
C VAL A 43 6.63 0.58 10.93
N ARG A 44 7.46 0.79 9.90
CA ARG A 44 8.58 1.75 9.99
C ARG A 44 8.10 3.19 10.15
N ILE A 45 7.02 3.58 9.48
CA ILE A 45 6.38 4.90 9.65
C ILE A 45 5.87 5.04 11.09
N ALA A 46 5.16 4.04 11.61
CA ALA A 46 4.62 4.07 12.97
C ALA A 46 5.72 4.17 14.04
N ILE A 47 6.80 3.39 13.91
CA ILE A 47 7.95 3.49 14.82
C ILE A 47 8.54 4.90 14.77
N ARG A 48 8.75 5.44 13.57
CA ARG A 48 9.34 6.77 13.42
C ARG A 48 8.48 7.85 14.07
N VAL A 49 7.16 7.85 13.83
CA VAL A 49 6.24 8.81 14.45
C VAL A 49 6.23 8.66 15.98
N ALA A 50 6.32 7.43 16.49
CA ALA A 50 6.36 7.17 17.92
C ALA A 50 7.67 7.64 18.59
N THR A 51 8.81 7.61 17.89
CA THR A 51 10.11 7.97 18.46
C THR A 51 10.54 9.41 18.19
N GLU A 52 10.22 9.95 17.02
CA GLU A 52 10.69 11.27 16.54
C GLU A 52 9.55 12.31 16.49
N GLY A 53 8.29 11.88 16.62
CA GLY A 53 7.11 12.73 16.46
C GLY A 53 6.62 12.85 15.02
N PRO A 54 5.57 13.67 14.78
CA PRO A 54 5.01 13.89 13.46
C PRO A 54 6.03 14.48 12.48
N PHE A 55 5.98 14.08 11.22
CA PHE A 55 6.88 14.59 10.18
C PHE A 55 6.15 14.81 8.86
N ALA A 56 6.72 15.70 8.04
CA ALA A 56 6.21 16.04 6.72
C ALA A 56 7.27 15.87 5.64
N GLU A 57 6.85 15.43 4.46
CA GLU A 57 7.70 15.25 3.28
C GLU A 57 7.08 15.97 2.07
N GLN A 58 7.91 16.69 1.32
CA GLN A 58 7.49 17.33 0.07
C GLN A 58 7.64 16.37 -1.10
N ALA A 59 6.54 16.09 -1.80
CA ALA A 59 6.57 15.31 -3.02
C ALA A 59 7.04 16.18 -4.20
N GLY A 60 7.94 15.66 -5.03
CA GLY A 60 8.40 16.30 -6.26
C GLY A 60 9.45 17.41 -6.11
N GLY A 61 9.99 17.63 -4.91
CA GLY A 61 11.09 18.59 -4.68
C GLY A 61 10.69 20.07 -4.72
N TRP A 62 9.40 20.37 -4.87
CA TRP A 62 8.87 21.72 -4.78
C TRP A 62 8.74 22.13 -3.30
N PRO A 63 9.32 23.26 -2.87
CA PRO A 63 9.14 23.73 -1.50
C PRO A 63 7.69 24.15 -1.24
N ALA A 64 7.24 24.02 0.02
CA ALA A 64 5.99 24.63 0.47
C ALA A 64 6.01 26.15 0.17
N PRO A 65 4.86 26.78 -0.18
CA PRO A 65 3.47 26.28 -0.11
C PRO A 65 2.93 25.67 -1.41
N TYR A 66 3.73 25.57 -2.48
CA TYR A 66 3.24 25.14 -3.80
C TYR A 66 3.38 23.63 -4.06
N GLY A 67 4.14 22.92 -3.23
CA GLY A 67 4.35 21.46 -3.32
C GLY A 67 3.27 20.63 -2.63
N ILE A 68 3.16 19.36 -3.02
CA ILE A 68 2.30 18.38 -2.34
C ILE A 68 3.02 17.92 -1.07
N THR A 69 2.51 18.33 0.09
CA THR A 69 3.07 17.94 1.39
C THR A 69 2.36 16.70 1.90
N LEU A 70 3.08 15.58 2.03
CA LEU A 70 2.61 14.40 2.75
C LEU A 70 2.97 14.56 4.22
N VAL A 71 1.97 14.43 5.10
CA VAL A 71 2.17 14.57 6.55
C VAL A 71 1.79 13.25 7.21
N ALA A 72 2.61 12.80 8.15
CA ALA A 72 2.28 11.68 9.02
C ALA A 72 2.31 12.14 10.48
N ASP A 73 1.14 12.07 11.11
CA ASP A 73 0.96 12.24 12.54
C ASP A 73 0.65 10.90 13.23
N GLY A 74 0.41 10.93 14.55
CA GLY A 74 0.14 9.72 15.32
C GLY A 74 -1.10 8.96 14.84
N LEU A 75 -2.17 9.67 14.46
CA LEU A 75 -3.40 9.05 13.99
C LEU A 75 -3.19 8.39 12.62
N SER A 76 -2.60 9.13 11.67
CA SER A 76 -2.31 8.66 10.31
C SER A 76 -1.38 7.46 10.33
N ALA A 77 -0.38 7.47 11.21
CA ALA A 77 0.54 6.35 11.39
C ALA A 77 -0.19 5.07 11.84
N VAL A 78 -1.15 5.18 12.78
CA VAL A 78 -1.96 4.03 13.23
C VAL A 78 -2.90 3.55 12.11
N MET A 79 -3.55 4.46 11.39
CA MET A 79 -4.47 4.12 10.29
C MET A 79 -3.75 3.38 9.15
N VAL A 80 -2.58 3.87 8.76
CA VAL A 80 -1.78 3.26 7.70
C VAL A 80 -1.22 1.91 8.15
N LEU A 81 -0.80 1.77 9.42
CA LEU A 81 -0.39 0.47 9.99
C LEU A 81 -1.53 -0.56 10.00
N LEU A 82 -2.72 -0.17 10.44
CA LEU A 82 -3.91 -1.04 10.41
C LEU A 82 -4.25 -1.45 8.98
N THR A 83 -4.16 -0.52 8.03
CA THR A 83 -4.38 -0.80 6.61
C THR A 83 -3.40 -1.87 6.10
N GLY A 84 -2.11 -1.76 6.41
CA GLY A 84 -1.11 -2.75 6.04
C GLY A 84 -1.39 -4.13 6.64
N LEU A 85 -1.79 -4.19 7.92
CA LEU A 85 -2.12 -5.43 8.61
C LEU A 85 -3.34 -6.13 8.00
N VAL A 86 -4.41 -5.37 7.77
CA VAL A 86 -5.65 -5.86 7.16
C VAL A 86 -5.41 -6.29 5.72
N ALA A 87 -4.60 -5.55 4.95
CA ALA A 87 -4.24 -5.91 3.58
C ALA A 87 -3.60 -7.30 3.50
N VAL A 88 -2.64 -7.60 4.37
CA VAL A 88 -1.97 -8.91 4.41
C VAL A 88 -2.98 -10.00 4.80
N ALA A 89 -3.80 -9.78 5.83
CA ALA A 89 -4.79 -10.75 6.27
C ALA A 89 -5.82 -11.07 5.16
N VAL A 90 -6.34 -10.04 4.50
CA VAL A 90 -7.30 -10.18 3.39
C VAL A 90 -6.68 -10.90 2.20
N LEU A 91 -5.44 -10.57 1.83
CA LEU A 91 -4.78 -11.23 0.70
C LEU A 91 -4.46 -12.70 0.97
N ILE A 92 -4.02 -13.05 2.18
CA ILE A 92 -3.83 -14.45 2.57
C ILE A 92 -5.17 -15.19 2.51
N PHE A 93 -6.23 -14.60 3.07
CA PHE A 93 -7.58 -15.18 3.02
C PHE A 93 -8.09 -15.35 1.59
N SER A 94 -7.78 -14.40 0.70
CA SER A 94 -8.17 -14.46 -0.71
C SER A 94 -7.62 -15.68 -1.45
N PHE A 95 -6.53 -16.30 -0.97
CA PHE A 95 -5.95 -17.47 -1.65
C PHE A 95 -6.80 -18.73 -1.52
N SER A 96 -7.56 -18.85 -0.43
CA SER A 96 -8.49 -19.95 -0.21
C SER A 96 -9.90 -19.68 -0.75
N ASP A 97 -10.31 -18.41 -0.82
CA ASP A 97 -11.71 -18.03 -1.08
C ASP A 97 -11.95 -17.56 -2.53
N VAL A 98 -10.93 -16.95 -3.17
CA VAL A 98 -11.10 -16.40 -4.52
C VAL A 98 -11.26 -17.53 -5.53
N THR A 99 -12.47 -17.64 -6.08
CA THR A 99 -12.87 -18.68 -7.03
C THR A 99 -12.47 -18.28 -8.45
N GLU A 100 -12.42 -19.26 -9.38
CA GLU A 100 -12.01 -19.03 -10.77
C GLU A 100 -12.89 -17.97 -11.52
N GLY A 101 -14.08 -17.60 -10.99
CA GLY A 101 -14.96 -16.57 -11.55
C GLY A 101 -14.56 -15.13 -11.21
N GLU A 102 -13.93 -14.90 -10.06
CA GLU A 102 -13.46 -13.56 -9.63
C GLU A 102 -12.17 -13.14 -10.36
N LYS A 103 -11.52 -14.09 -11.05
CA LYS A 103 -10.41 -13.88 -11.99
C LYS A 103 -10.63 -12.75 -12.99
N HIS A 104 -11.86 -12.61 -13.49
CA HIS A 104 -12.12 -11.77 -14.67
C HIS A 104 -12.29 -10.29 -14.33
N TYR A 105 -12.44 -9.94 -13.05
CA TYR A 105 -12.73 -8.57 -12.64
C TYR A 105 -11.52 -7.80 -12.12
N GLY A 106 -10.32 -8.41 -12.12
CA GLY A 106 -9.09 -7.71 -11.71
C GLY A 106 -8.96 -7.48 -10.21
N PHE A 107 -9.40 -8.45 -9.39
CA PHE A 107 -9.38 -8.37 -7.93
C PHE A 107 -8.04 -7.85 -7.37
N TYR A 108 -6.92 -8.54 -7.62
CA TYR A 108 -5.60 -8.18 -7.06
C TYR A 108 -5.15 -6.76 -7.44
N PRO A 109 -5.14 -6.36 -8.73
CA PRO A 109 -4.93 -4.97 -9.13
C PRO A 109 -5.79 -3.95 -8.39
N LEU A 110 -7.10 -4.20 -8.31
CA LEU A 110 -8.06 -3.27 -7.72
C LEU A 110 -7.88 -3.17 -6.21
N THR A 111 -7.58 -4.26 -5.52
CA THR A 111 -7.23 -4.27 -4.10
C THR A 111 -6.02 -3.36 -3.85
N HIS A 112 -4.97 -3.47 -4.66
CA HIS A 112 -3.81 -2.60 -4.50
C HIS A 112 -4.06 -1.14 -4.90
N ALA A 113 -4.89 -0.88 -5.91
CA ALA A 113 -5.32 0.48 -6.24
C ALA A 113 -6.11 1.11 -5.08
N LEU A 114 -6.99 0.34 -4.43
CA LEU A 114 -7.71 0.75 -3.23
C LEU A 114 -6.75 1.04 -2.07
N LEU A 115 -5.78 0.16 -1.81
CA LEU A 115 -4.77 0.37 -0.77
C LEU A 115 -3.97 1.65 -1.00
N ALA A 116 -3.62 1.94 -2.26
CA ALA A 116 -2.94 3.17 -2.61
C ALA A 116 -3.80 4.41 -2.33
N GLY A 117 -5.11 4.32 -2.59
CA GLY A 117 -6.07 5.36 -2.22
C GLY A 117 -6.18 5.56 -0.71
N ILE A 118 -6.24 4.48 0.07
CA ILE A 118 -6.32 4.54 1.54
C ILE A 118 -5.03 5.13 2.13
N CYS A 119 -3.85 4.74 1.65
CA CYS A 119 -2.58 5.26 2.15
C CYS A 119 -2.29 6.72 1.74
N GLY A 120 -2.99 7.24 0.73
CA GLY A 120 -2.85 8.61 0.26
C GLY A 120 -3.88 9.60 0.78
N ALA A 121 -4.88 9.14 1.55
CA ALA A 121 -5.93 9.95 2.16
C ALA A 121 -5.49 10.53 3.51
#